data_AF-A0A645D0F7-F1
#
_entry.id   AF-A0A645D0F7-F1
#
_cell.length_a   1.000
_cell.length_b   1.000
_cell.length_c   1.000
_cell.angle_alpha   90.00
_cell.angle_beta   90.00
_cell.angle_gamma   90.00
#
_symmetry.space_group_name_H-M   'P 1'
#
loop_
_entity.id
_entity.type
_entity.pdbx_description
1 polymer ?
#
loop_
_entity_poly.entity_id
_entity_poly.type
_entity_poly.pdbx_seq_one_letter_code
_entity_poly.pdbx_strand_id
1 'polypeptide(L)'
;MGVSGVDINILLYQVPGGMYSNLQSQLKEGNAFHKFKEVMEEVPRVRKEMGYPPLVTPTSQLVGTQAAMNVISGERWKVVSKEVYQYFRGYYGKTPAPVDPEIQKKVLGDETPITCRPGEKIEPELEAARKEMGVWMTQPEDVLSYVLFPQVAKDFLPKKFAKENCVDIGLEEQASPESYAI
;
A
#
# COMPACT_ATOMS: atom_id res chain seq x y z
N MET A 1 -7.89 -22.54 0.20
CA MET A 1 -9.24 -22.64 0.81
C MET A 1 -9.46 -21.36 1.61
N GLY A 2 -10.40 -20.53 1.13
CA GLY A 2 -10.83 -19.34 1.86
C GLY A 2 -11.62 -19.72 3.11
N VAL A 3 -11.84 -18.76 3.99
CA VAL A 3 -12.65 -18.94 5.20
C VAL A 3 -14.03 -19.48 4.80
N SER A 4 -14.34 -20.71 5.18
CA SER A 4 -15.67 -21.32 4.97
C SER A 4 -16.36 -21.48 6.32
N GLY A 5 -17.51 -20.83 6.50
CA GLY A 5 -18.29 -20.85 7.75
C GLY A 5 -18.20 -19.56 8.57
N VAL A 6 -18.84 -19.56 9.73
CA VAL A 6 -18.81 -18.43 10.69
C VAL A 6 -17.56 -18.54 11.54
N ASP A 7 -16.67 -17.55 11.48
CA ASP A 7 -15.52 -17.44 12.38
C ASP A 7 -15.80 -16.43 13.51
N ILE A 8 -16.09 -16.93 14.71
CA ILE A 8 -16.35 -16.09 15.89
C ILE A 8 -15.11 -15.34 16.37
N ASN A 9 -13.90 -15.79 16.01
CA ASN A 9 -12.66 -15.14 16.41
C ASN A 9 -12.48 -13.77 15.75
N ILE A 10 -13.29 -13.44 14.73
CA ILE A 10 -13.35 -12.09 14.16
C ILE A 10 -13.70 -11.04 15.23
N LEU A 11 -14.45 -11.40 16.27
CA LEU A 11 -14.78 -10.49 17.37
C LEU A 11 -13.55 -10.13 18.22
N LEU A 12 -12.56 -11.02 18.27
CA LEU A 12 -11.32 -10.83 19.02
C LEU A 12 -10.30 -10.02 18.22
N TYR A 13 -10.00 -10.46 17.00
CA TYR A 13 -8.92 -9.87 16.20
C TYR A 13 -9.41 -8.72 15.30
N GLN A 14 -10.72 -8.64 15.03
CA GLN A 14 -11.37 -7.64 14.18
C GLN A 14 -10.82 -7.58 12.75
N VAL A 15 -10.19 -8.66 12.30
CA VAL A 15 -9.61 -8.81 10.96
C VAL A 15 -10.73 -9.08 9.96
N PRO A 16 -10.95 -8.23 8.94
CA PRO A 16 -11.92 -8.49 7.88
C PRO A 16 -11.58 -9.77 7.10
N GLY A 17 -12.59 -10.48 6.60
CA GLY A 17 -12.40 -11.78 5.93
C GLY A 17 -11.38 -11.76 4.77
N GLY A 18 -11.36 -10.69 3.96
CA GLY A 18 -10.37 -10.54 2.89
C GLY A 18 -8.94 -10.31 3.39
N MET A 19 -8.76 -9.59 4.50
CA MET A 19 -7.46 -9.43 5.15
C MET A 19 -6.99 -10.74 5.79
N TYR A 20 -7.92 -11.50 6.38
CA TYR A 20 -7.63 -12.79 6.99
C TYR A 20 -7.07 -13.78 5.97
N SER A 21 -7.78 -13.98 4.85
CA SER A 21 -7.34 -14.91 3.80
C SER A 21 -6.03 -14.46 3.16
N ASN A 22 -5.85 -13.14 2.95
CA ASN A 22 -4.61 -12.59 2.43
C ASN A 22 -3.42 -12.84 3.37
N LEU A 23 -3.56 -12.57 4.67
CA LEU A 23 -2.50 -12.83 5.65
C LEU A 23 -2.15 -14.32 5.74
N GLN A 24 -3.13 -15.22 5.63
CA GLN A 24 -2.87 -16.65 5.56
C GLN A 24 -2.03 -17.02 4.33
N SER A 25 -2.36 -16.47 3.15
CA SER A 25 -1.58 -16.72 1.93
C SER A 25 -0.15 -16.17 2.06
N GLN A 26 0.01 -14.93 2.52
CA GLN A 26 1.33 -14.30 2.71
C GLN A 26 2.22 -15.10 3.67
N LEU A 27 1.67 -15.59 4.78
CA LEU A 27 2.43 -16.41 5.73
C LEU A 27 2.75 -17.80 5.20
N LYS A 28 1.93 -18.38 4.32
CA LYS A 28 2.24 -19.66 3.66
C LYS A 28 3.36 -19.48 2.65
N GLU A 29 3.28 -18.45 1.81
CA GLU A 29 4.32 -18.11 0.83
C GLU A 29 5.66 -17.82 1.52
N GLY A 30 5.63 -17.19 2.70
CA GLY A 30 6.81 -16.96 3.54
C GLY A 30 7.25 -18.13 4.43
N ASN A 31 6.67 -19.33 4.29
CA ASN A 31 6.93 -20.50 5.15
C ASN A 31 6.77 -20.24 6.67
N ALA A 32 5.95 -19.25 7.04
CA ALA A 32 5.73 -18.76 8.40
C ALA A 32 4.31 -19.03 8.92
N PHE A 33 3.53 -19.90 8.27
CA PHE A 33 2.15 -20.19 8.64
C PHE A 33 1.99 -20.70 10.09
N HIS A 34 3.00 -21.37 10.63
CA HIS A 34 3.02 -21.80 12.03
C HIS A 34 2.91 -20.62 13.03
N LYS A 35 3.27 -19.41 12.63
CA LYS A 35 3.16 -18.16 13.42
C LYS A 35 1.81 -17.46 13.28
N PHE A 36 0.85 -18.01 12.51
CA PHE A 36 -0.40 -17.32 12.20
C PHE A 36 -1.18 -16.87 13.44
N LYS A 37 -1.23 -17.72 14.47
CA LYS A 37 -1.92 -17.39 15.74
C LYS A 37 -1.26 -16.18 16.43
N GLU A 38 0.06 -16.16 16.52
CA GLU A 38 0.82 -15.05 17.11
C GLU A 38 0.58 -13.75 16.33
N VAL A 39 0.51 -13.82 15.00
CA VAL A 39 0.18 -12.66 14.16
C VAL A 39 -1.22 -12.14 14.45
N MET A 40 -2.22 -13.01 14.58
CA MET A 40 -3.59 -12.59 14.94
C MET A 40 -3.66 -11.94 16.32
N GLU A 41 -2.88 -12.41 17.28
CA GLU A 41 -2.77 -11.79 18.60
C GLU A 41 -2.03 -10.44 18.56
N GLU A 42 -1.12 -10.26 17.60
CA GLU A 42 -0.35 -9.02 17.42
C GLU A 42 -1.15 -7.91 16.73
N VAL A 43 -2.07 -8.25 15.82
CA VAL A 43 -2.94 -7.30 15.10
C VAL A 43 -3.63 -6.27 16.03
N PRO A 44 -4.35 -6.66 17.10
CA PRO A 44 -5.01 -5.68 17.96
C PRO A 44 -4.03 -4.78 18.72
N ARG A 45 -2.81 -5.27 19.02
CA ARG A 45 -1.75 -4.47 19.66
C ARG A 45 -1.22 -3.40 18.71
N VAL A 46 -0.86 -3.81 17.48
CA VAL A 46 -0.42 -2.87 16.44
C VAL A 46 -1.51 -1.86 16.12
N ARG A 47 -2.77 -2.30 16.01
CA ARG A 47 -3.91 -1.39 15.76
C ARG A 47 -4.05 -0.34 16.86
N LYS A 48 -3.89 -0.73 18.13
CA LYS A 48 -3.91 0.20 19.26
C LYS A 48 -2.78 1.23 19.15
N GLU A 49 -1.56 0.77 18.88
CA GLU A 49 -0.38 1.62 18.73
C GLU A 49 -0.50 2.58 17.54
N MET A 50 -1.20 2.16 16.49
CA MET A 50 -1.52 3.01 15.34
C MET A 50 -2.73 3.94 15.58
N GLY A 51 -3.26 4.04 16.81
CA GLY A 51 -4.34 4.98 17.13
C GLY A 51 -5.74 4.49 16.73
N TYR A 52 -5.96 3.18 16.76
CA TYR A 52 -7.24 2.52 16.47
C TYR A 52 -7.88 2.84 15.11
N PRO A 53 -7.13 2.80 13.98
CA PRO A 53 -7.76 2.96 12.68
C PRO A 53 -8.84 1.89 12.46
N PRO A 54 -9.95 2.20 11.75
CA PRO A 54 -10.85 1.18 11.23
C PRO A 54 -10.05 0.21 10.36
N LEU A 55 -10.25 -1.10 10.51
CA LEU A 55 -9.57 -2.09 9.68
C LEU A 55 -10.36 -2.26 8.37
N VAL A 56 -10.06 -1.38 7.42
CA VAL A 56 -10.58 -1.39 6.04
C VAL A 56 -9.43 -1.09 5.10
N THR A 57 -9.54 -1.40 3.81
CA THR A 57 -8.47 -1.02 2.87
C THR A 57 -8.30 0.51 2.87
N PRO A 58 -7.07 1.06 3.00
CA PRO A 58 -5.78 0.36 3.05
C PRO A 58 -5.26 -0.01 4.46
N THR A 59 -5.84 0.54 5.53
CA THR A 59 -5.35 0.40 6.92
C THR A 59 -5.37 -1.03 7.45
N SER A 60 -6.29 -1.87 6.98
CA SER A 60 -6.31 -3.31 7.34
C SER A 60 -5.03 -4.00 6.91
N GLN A 61 -4.57 -3.79 5.66
CA GLN A 61 -3.30 -4.35 5.18
C GLN A 61 -2.10 -3.79 5.95
N LEU A 62 -2.07 -2.48 6.24
CA LEU A 62 -0.96 -1.87 7.00
C LEU A 62 -0.78 -2.52 8.38
N VAL A 63 -1.87 -2.63 9.14
CA VAL A 63 -1.85 -3.23 10.49
C VAL A 63 -1.48 -4.71 10.40
N GLY A 64 -2.05 -5.46 9.46
CA GLY A 64 -1.77 -6.89 9.31
C GLY A 64 -0.34 -7.19 8.93
N THR A 65 0.18 -6.49 7.93
CA THR A 65 1.55 -6.68 7.44
C THR A 65 2.55 -6.27 8.53
N GLN A 66 2.32 -5.17 9.24
CA GLN A 66 3.19 -4.78 10.34
C GLN A 66 3.16 -5.78 11.50
N ALA A 67 1.99 -6.32 11.84
CA ALA A 67 1.87 -7.38 12.84
C ALA A 67 2.63 -8.65 12.42
N ALA A 68 2.52 -9.05 11.15
CA ALA A 68 3.28 -10.17 10.60
C ALA A 68 4.80 -9.91 10.66
N MET A 69 5.26 -8.71 10.28
CA MET A 69 6.67 -8.31 10.35
C MET A 69 7.21 -8.36 11.79
N ASN A 70 6.45 -7.86 12.77
CA ASN A 70 6.83 -7.90 14.19
C ASN A 70 7.07 -9.35 14.66
N VAL A 71 6.16 -10.27 14.32
CA VAL A 71 6.21 -11.67 14.77
C VAL A 71 7.27 -12.48 14.00
N ILE A 72 7.42 -12.24 12.70
CA ILE A 72 8.42 -12.93 11.87
C ILE A 72 9.83 -12.52 12.30
N SER A 73 10.08 -11.22 12.47
CA SER A 73 11.38 -10.69 12.87
C SER A 73 11.74 -10.96 14.33
N GLY A 74 10.75 -11.31 15.17
CA GLY A 74 10.92 -11.55 16.60
C GLY A 74 11.11 -10.27 17.43
N GLU A 75 11.03 -9.10 16.82
CA GLU A 75 11.19 -7.81 17.48
C GLU A 75 10.18 -6.80 16.94
N ARG A 76 9.36 -6.23 17.82
CA ARG A 76 8.29 -5.30 17.43
C ARG A 76 8.88 -4.00 16.87
N TRP A 77 8.36 -3.56 15.73
CA TRP A 77 8.74 -2.29 15.07
C TRP A 77 10.22 -2.21 14.67
N LYS A 78 10.91 -3.35 14.51
CA LYS A 78 12.28 -3.40 13.98
C LYS A 78 12.33 -3.10 12.48
N VAL A 79 11.38 -3.68 11.76
CA VAL A 79 11.20 -3.48 10.32
C VAL A 79 9.85 -2.80 10.12
N VAL A 80 9.85 -1.70 9.38
CA VAL A 80 8.66 -0.87 9.15
C VAL A 80 8.56 -0.61 7.66
N SER A 81 7.39 -0.84 7.07
CA SER A 81 7.18 -0.59 5.65
C SER A 81 7.11 0.91 5.35
N LYS A 82 7.33 1.29 4.09
CA LYS A 82 7.21 2.68 3.65
C LYS A 82 5.82 3.24 3.94
N GLU A 83 4.77 2.45 3.71
CA GLU A 83 3.38 2.83 3.92
C GLU A 83 3.07 3.05 5.40
N VAL A 84 3.56 2.18 6.28
CA VAL A 84 3.41 2.35 7.73
C VAL A 84 4.18 3.57 8.23
N TYR A 85 5.38 3.80 7.70
CA TYR A 85 6.14 5.03 7.98
C TYR A 85 5.34 6.28 7.54
N GLN A 86 4.77 6.30 6.34
CA GLN A 86 3.90 7.39 5.88
C GLN A 86 2.62 7.55 6.73
N TYR A 87 2.09 6.46 7.28
CA TYR A 87 0.99 6.49 8.25
C TYR A 87 1.38 7.27 9.51
N PHE A 88 2.53 6.96 10.12
CA PHE A 88 3.00 7.70 11.29
C PHE A 88 3.33 9.16 10.99
N ARG A 89 3.76 9.48 9.76
CA ARG A 89 3.95 10.86 9.28
C ARG A 89 2.64 11.62 9.08
N GLY A 90 1.47 10.98 9.16
CA GLY A 90 0.17 11.63 9.01
C GLY A 90 -0.38 11.69 7.59
N TYR A 91 0.27 11.05 6.61
CA TYR A 91 -0.18 11.07 5.21
C TYR A 91 -1.45 10.27 4.91
N TYR A 92 -1.91 9.47 5.88
CA TYR A 92 -3.20 8.78 5.84
C TYR A 92 -4.30 9.56 6.58
N GLY A 93 -3.98 10.77 7.06
CA GLY A 93 -4.89 11.63 7.80
C GLY A 93 -4.80 11.43 9.32
N LYS A 94 -5.77 12.03 10.03
CA LYS A 94 -5.83 12.01 11.49
C LYS A 94 -6.37 10.65 11.99
N THR A 95 -5.67 10.07 12.94
CA THR A 95 -6.08 8.81 13.59
C THR A 95 -7.24 9.06 14.58
N PRO A 96 -8.14 8.08 14.78
CA PRO A 96 -9.25 8.21 15.73
C PRO A 96 -8.82 8.46 17.18
N ALA A 97 -7.73 7.81 17.60
CA ALA A 97 -7.06 8.03 18.88
C ALA A 97 -5.59 8.43 18.64
N PRO A 98 -4.92 9.06 19.62
CA PRO A 98 -3.48 9.29 19.53
C PRO A 98 -2.74 7.98 19.25
N VAL A 99 -1.76 8.03 18.35
CA VAL A 99 -0.81 6.93 18.17
C VAL A 99 0.06 6.79 19.43
N ASP A 100 0.64 5.60 19.62
CA ASP A 100 1.58 5.38 20.71
C ASP A 100 2.83 6.25 20.51
N PRO A 101 3.19 7.10 21.50
CA PRO A 101 4.27 8.07 21.34
C PRO A 101 5.65 7.40 21.29
N GLU A 102 5.85 6.26 21.96
CA GLU A 102 7.11 5.54 21.93
C GLU A 102 7.32 4.90 20.57
N ILE A 103 6.25 4.31 20.02
CA ILE A 103 6.27 3.73 18.67
C ILE A 103 6.45 4.81 17.62
N GLN A 104 5.71 5.92 17.70
CA GLN A 104 5.85 7.02 16.75
C GLN A 104 7.29 7.57 16.75
N LYS A 105 7.90 7.74 17.93
CA LYS A 105 9.31 8.13 18.04
C LYS A 105 10.26 7.07 17.49
N LYS A 106 10.00 5.78 17.71
CA LYS A 106 10.81 4.69 17.14
C LYS A 106 10.75 4.67 15.61
N VAL A 107 9.60 4.98 15.02
CA VAL A 107 9.38 4.96 13.56
C VAL A 107 9.89 6.23 12.89
N LEU A 108 9.67 7.40 13.48
CA LEU A 108 9.97 8.70 12.87
C LEU A 108 11.28 9.34 13.33
N GLY A 109 11.85 8.89 14.44
CA GLY A 109 12.96 9.59 15.10
C GLY A 109 12.51 10.98 15.56
N ASP A 110 13.18 12.01 15.04
CA ASP A 110 12.91 13.42 15.35
C ASP A 110 11.99 14.10 14.32
N GLU A 111 11.50 13.38 13.31
CA GLU A 111 10.61 13.94 12.30
C GLU A 111 9.23 14.27 12.87
N THR A 112 8.73 15.46 12.54
CA THR A 112 7.38 15.90 12.94
C THR A 112 6.34 15.47 11.91
N PRO A 113 5.26 14.75 12.30
CA PRO A 113 4.16 14.41 11.41
C PRO A 113 3.45 15.64 10.85
N ILE A 114 2.88 15.51 9.64
CA ILE A 114 1.99 16.52 9.09
C ILE A 114 0.67 16.56 9.88
N THR A 115 0.11 17.75 10.00
CA THR A 115 -1.20 17.98 10.65
C THR A 115 -2.25 18.52 9.71
N CYS A 116 -1.86 18.88 8.48
CA CYS A 116 -2.75 19.34 7.42
C CYS A 116 -3.39 18.16 6.66
N ARG A 117 -4.31 18.46 5.74
CA ARG A 117 -4.84 17.43 4.84
C ARG A 117 -3.71 16.94 3.92
N PRO A 118 -3.44 15.63 3.80
CA PRO A 118 -2.30 15.13 3.03
C PRO A 118 -2.27 15.60 1.56
N GLY A 119 -3.43 15.74 0.93
CA GLY A 119 -3.55 16.25 -0.44
C GLY A 119 -3.14 17.71 -0.63
N GLU A 120 -2.88 18.47 0.45
CA GLU A 120 -2.26 19.82 0.36
C GLU A 120 -0.73 19.76 0.19
N LYS A 121 -0.13 18.59 0.36
CA LYS A 121 1.31 18.35 0.14
C LYS A 121 1.61 17.71 -1.22
N ILE A 122 0.60 17.54 -2.06
CA ILE A 122 0.70 16.92 -3.39
C ILE A 122 0.48 18.02 -4.42
N GLU A 123 1.47 18.23 -5.28
CA GLU A 123 1.39 19.20 -6.38
C GLU A 123 0.47 18.68 -7.51
N PRO A 124 -0.11 19.54 -8.35
CA PRO A 124 -0.90 19.09 -9.50
C PRO A 124 -0.07 18.26 -10.49
N GLU A 125 -0.48 17.01 -10.73
CA GLU A 125 0.31 16.04 -11.53
C GLU A 125 -0.20 15.86 -12.97
N LEU A 126 -1.42 16.33 -13.29
CA LEU A 126 -2.09 16.01 -14.56
C LEU A 126 -1.34 16.51 -15.80
N GLU A 127 -0.81 17.73 -15.78
CA GLU A 127 -0.09 18.30 -16.93
C GLU A 127 1.23 17.55 -17.21
N ALA A 128 1.97 17.21 -16.15
CA ALA A 128 3.18 16.40 -16.26
C ALA A 128 2.85 14.99 -16.80
N ALA A 129 1.79 14.38 -16.27
CA ALA A 129 1.30 13.07 -16.71
C ALA A 129 0.89 13.05 -18.19
N ARG A 130 0.19 14.09 -18.68
CA ARG A 130 -0.15 14.22 -20.12
C ARG A 130 1.08 14.29 -20.99
N LYS A 131 2.07 15.10 -20.58
CA LYS A 131 3.33 15.25 -21.32
C LYS A 131 4.10 13.93 -21.39
N GLU A 132 4.14 13.18 -20.31
CA GLU A 132 4.84 11.90 -20.25
C GLU A 132 4.13 10.81 -21.08
N MET A 133 2.79 10.80 -21.05
CA MET A 133 1.99 9.84 -21.81
C MET A 133 2.01 10.11 -23.32
N GLY A 134 2.03 11.37 -23.74
CA GLY A 134 2.20 11.78 -25.12
C GLY A 134 1.31 11.01 -26.09
N VAL A 135 1.93 10.33 -27.05
CA VAL A 135 1.25 9.55 -28.11
C VAL A 135 0.45 8.37 -27.57
N TRP A 136 0.71 7.89 -26.36
CA TRP A 136 -0.01 6.75 -25.77
C TRP A 136 -1.36 7.14 -25.17
N MET A 137 -1.68 8.43 -25.14
CA MET A 137 -2.98 8.95 -24.75
C MET A 137 -3.87 9.09 -25.99
N THR A 138 -4.88 8.22 -26.10
CA THR A 138 -5.90 8.27 -27.17
C THR A 138 -7.18 8.98 -26.72
N GLN A 139 -7.43 8.98 -25.41
CA GLN A 139 -8.58 9.61 -24.76
C GLN A 139 -8.20 10.20 -23.39
N PRO A 140 -8.98 11.14 -22.83
CA PRO A 140 -8.70 11.76 -21.53
C PRO A 140 -8.55 10.78 -20.37
N GLU A 141 -9.19 9.62 -20.43
CA GLU A 141 -9.17 8.59 -19.38
C GLU A 141 -7.85 7.81 -19.34
N ASP A 142 -7.07 7.82 -20.43
CA ASP A 142 -5.77 7.12 -20.47
C ASP A 142 -4.76 7.80 -19.54
N VAL A 143 -4.78 9.14 -19.46
CA VAL A 143 -3.93 9.86 -18.48
C VAL A 143 -4.39 9.60 -17.04
N LEU A 144 -5.69 9.40 -16.79
CA LEU A 144 -6.17 9.02 -15.46
C LEU A 144 -5.71 7.61 -15.09
N SER A 145 -5.70 6.69 -16.05
CA SER A 145 -5.16 5.34 -15.86
C SER A 145 -3.68 5.38 -15.51
N TYR A 146 -2.92 6.26 -16.18
CA TYR A 146 -1.52 6.52 -15.86
C TYR A 146 -1.33 7.11 -14.46
N VAL A 147 -2.09 8.13 -14.06
CA VAL A 147 -1.99 8.73 -12.73
C VAL A 147 -2.32 7.73 -11.61
N LEU A 148 -3.34 6.89 -11.81
CA LEU A 148 -3.75 5.90 -10.82
C LEU A 148 -2.81 4.69 -10.74
N PHE A 149 -2.30 4.22 -11.89
CA PHE A 149 -1.47 3.03 -11.99
C PHE A 149 -0.30 3.22 -12.98
N PRO A 150 0.71 4.05 -12.67
CA PRO A 150 1.72 4.48 -13.64
C PRO A 150 2.44 3.34 -14.35
N GLN A 151 2.92 2.34 -13.60
CA GLN A 151 3.65 1.21 -14.17
C GLN A 151 2.75 0.31 -15.03
N VAL A 152 1.50 0.08 -14.59
CA VAL A 152 0.55 -0.76 -15.33
C VAL A 152 0.14 -0.08 -16.63
N ALA A 153 -0.13 1.23 -16.57
CA ALA A 153 -0.49 2.02 -17.74
C ALA A 153 0.65 2.11 -18.75
N LYS A 154 1.89 2.29 -18.28
CA LYS A 154 3.10 2.26 -19.11
C LYS A 154 3.27 0.92 -19.83
N ASP A 155 2.98 -0.20 -19.19
CA ASP A 155 3.02 -1.49 -19.89
C ASP A 155 1.83 -1.72 -20.84
N PHE A 156 0.62 -1.35 -20.40
CA PHE A 156 -0.64 -1.71 -21.07
C PHE A 156 -0.96 -0.84 -22.29
N LEU A 157 -0.86 0.49 -22.16
CA LEU A 157 -1.35 1.43 -23.17
C LEU A 157 -0.56 1.36 -24.50
N PRO A 158 0.77 1.20 -24.52
CA PRO A 158 1.49 0.99 -25.77
C PRO A 158 1.15 -0.32 -26.45
N LYS A 159 1.08 -1.42 -25.68
CA LYS A 159 0.67 -2.73 -26.23
C LYS A 159 -0.71 -2.65 -26.88
N LYS A 160 -1.59 -1.82 -26.32
CA LYS A 160 -2.93 -1.60 -26.85
C LYS A 160 -2.95 -0.70 -28.09
N PHE A 161 -2.21 0.42 -28.06
CA PHE A 161 -2.37 1.50 -29.03
C PHE A 161 -1.24 1.67 -30.05
N ALA A 162 -0.15 0.91 -29.97
CA ALA A 162 0.97 1.01 -30.92
C ALA A 162 0.55 0.91 -32.38
N LYS A 163 -0.37 -0.02 -32.71
CA LYS A 163 -0.88 -0.17 -34.06
C LYS A 163 -1.76 1.01 -34.50
N GLU A 164 -2.61 1.50 -33.62
CA GLU A 164 -3.54 2.61 -33.90
C GLU A 164 -2.78 3.94 -34.06
N ASN A 165 -1.76 4.14 -33.24
CA ASN A 165 -0.94 5.35 -33.25
C ASN A 165 0.23 5.27 -34.26
N CYS A 166 0.42 4.13 -34.92
CA CYS A 166 1.53 3.87 -35.83
C CYS A 166 2.91 4.14 -35.19
N VAL A 167 3.09 3.72 -33.93
CA VAL A 167 4.33 3.87 -33.16
C VAL A 167 4.96 2.51 -32.90
N ASP A 168 6.26 2.37 -33.18
CA ASP A 168 7.02 1.15 -32.90
C ASP A 168 7.54 1.16 -31.44
N ILE A 169 7.10 0.18 -30.65
CA ILE A 169 7.50 0.05 -29.24
C ILE A 169 9.00 -0.29 -29.18
N GLY A 170 9.78 0.52 -28.45
CA GLY A 170 11.20 0.26 -28.19
C GLY A 170 12.19 0.90 -29.17
N LEU A 171 11.73 1.66 -30.17
CA LEU A 171 12.60 2.38 -31.12
C LEU A 171 12.75 3.89 -30.84
N GLU A 172 11.89 4.48 -29.99
CA GLU A 172 11.94 5.90 -29.62
C GLU A 172 12.67 6.14 -28.29
N GLU A 173 13.25 7.34 -28.11
CA GLU A 173 13.82 7.78 -26.82
C GLU A 173 12.73 7.87 -25.76
N GLN A 174 12.91 7.12 -24.67
CA GLN A 174 11.93 7.02 -23.60
C GLN A 174 12.31 7.96 -22.46
N ALA A 175 11.34 8.78 -22.02
CA ALA A 175 11.55 9.66 -20.87
C ALA A 175 11.81 8.89 -19.55
N SER A 176 11.38 7.62 -19.47
CA SER A 176 11.72 6.72 -18.36
C SER A 176 12.23 5.37 -18.90
N PRO A 177 13.47 4.94 -18.61
CA PRO A 177 14.01 3.65 -19.08
C PRO A 177 13.26 2.42 -18.55
N GLU A 178 12.50 2.56 -17.45
CA GLU A 178 11.77 1.46 -16.80
C GLU A 178 10.42 1.13 -17.46
N SER A 179 9.98 1.91 -18.46
CA SER A 179 8.58 1.85 -18.92
C SER A 179 8.27 0.80 -19.98
N TYR A 180 9.25 0.17 -20.63
CA TYR A 180 8.95 -0.80 -21.71
C TYR A 180 9.98 -1.92 -21.80
N ALA A 181 10.25 -2.62 -20.68
CA ALA A 181 10.98 -3.87 -20.76
C ALA A 181 10.10 -4.92 -21.50
N ILE A 182 10.57 -5.40 -22.64
CA ILE A 182 10.11 -6.66 -23.25
C ILE A 182 10.69 -7.82 -22.43
#